data_AF-A0A5S4YQ15-F1
#
_entry.id   AF-A0A5S4YQ15-F1
#
_cell.length_a   1.000
_cell.length_b   1.000
_cell.length_c   1.000
_cell.angle_alpha   90.00
_cell.angle_beta   90.00
_cell.angle_gamma   90.00
#
_symmetry.space_group_name_H-M   'P 1'
#
loop_
_entity.id
_entity.type
_entity.pdbx_description
1 polymer ?
#
loop_
_entity_poly.entity_id
_entity_poly.type
_entity_poly.pdbx_seq_one_letter_code
_entity_poly.pdbx_strand_id
1 'polypeptide(L)' 'MDDNLYISERSALSAARKAVDEDRADTFRVKRRRQRNPDRSWDLGFVAILMKSGEAVGFA' A
#
# COMPACT_ATOMS: atom_id res chain seq x y z
N MET A 1 -7.08 11.82 -3.70
CA MET A 1 -6.99 11.35 -2.30
C MET A 1 -6.23 10.03 -2.36
N ASP A 2 -5.10 9.92 -1.65
CA ASP A 2 -4.30 8.69 -1.58
C ASP A 2 -4.92 7.77 -0.51
N ASP A 3 -6.02 7.08 -0.82
CA ASP A 3 -6.78 6.23 0.14
C ASP A 3 -6.13 4.86 0.39
N ASN A 4 -4.81 4.72 0.17
CA ASN A 4 -4.11 3.44 0.23
C ASN A 4 -3.50 3.15 1.62
N LEU A 5 -4.06 3.75 2.68
CA LEU A 5 -3.56 3.57 4.04
C LEU A 5 -4.35 2.48 4.75
N TYR A 6 -3.71 1.34 4.96
CA TYR A 6 -4.26 0.23 5.73
C TYR A 6 -3.99 0.41 7.22
N ILE A 7 -5.00 0.11 8.04
CA ILE A 7 -4.91 0.15 9.51
C ILE A 7 -3.89 -0.87 10.04
N SER A 8 -3.66 -1.99 9.33
CA SER A 8 -2.73 -3.04 9.74
C SER A 8 -1.82 -3.50 8.60
N GLU A 9 -0.61 -3.95 8.97
CA GLU A 9 0.35 -4.54 8.04
C GLU A 9 -0.24 -5.76 7.31
N ARG A 10 -1.01 -6.58 8.04
CA ARG A 10 -1.67 -7.77 7.50
C ARG A 10 -2.67 -7.42 6.40
N SER A 11 -3.42 -6.34 6.56
CA SER A 11 -4.37 -5.89 5.53
C SER A 11 -3.64 -5.41 4.27
N ALA A 12 -2.56 -4.64 4.43
CA ALA A 12 -1.71 -4.22 3.31
C ALA A 12 -1.07 -5.43 2.59
N LEU A 13 -0.57 -6.42 3.35
CA LEU A 13 -0.01 -7.66 2.80
C LEU A 13 -1.06 -8.46 2.01
N SER A 14 -2.28 -8.57 2.56
CA SER A 14 -3.37 -9.29 1.89
C SER A 14 -3.77 -8.63 0.58
N ALA A 15 -3.87 -7.30 0.55
CA ALA A 15 -4.19 -6.54 -0.66
C ALA A 15 -3.08 -6.64 -1.71
N ALA A 16 -1.82 -6.51 -1.28
CA ALA A 16 -0.67 -6.63 -2.15
C ALA A 16 -0.56 -8.03 -2.78
N ARG A 17 -0.82 -9.08 -1.98
CA ARG A 17 -0.81 -10.46 -2.48
C ARG A 17 -1.89 -10.71 -3.50
N LYS A 18 -3.11 -10.21 -3.25
CA LYS A 18 -4.19 -10.26 -4.24
C LYS A 18 -3.79 -9.58 -5.56
N ALA A 19 -3.12 -8.43 -5.51
CA ALA A 19 -2.66 -7.75 -6.72
C ALA A 19 -1.60 -8.54 -7.50
N VAL A 20 -0.73 -9.28 -6.80
CA VAL A 20 0.22 -10.21 -7.45
C VAL A 20 -0.50 -11.42 -8.05
N ASP A 21 -1.44 -12.01 -7.31
CA ASP A 21 -2.23 -13.14 -7.78
C ASP A 21 -3.10 -12.78 -9.02
N GLU A 22 -3.48 -11.51 -9.15
CA GLU A 22 -4.19 -10.93 -10.31
C GLU A 22 -3.27 -10.45 -11.44
N ASP A 23 -1.95 -10.73 -11.39
CA ASP A 23 -0.93 -10.28 -12.37
C ASP A 23 -0.82 -8.75 -12.56
N ARG A 24 -1.34 -7.99 -11.59
CA ARG A 24 -1.23 -6.53 -11.58
C ARG A 24 0.16 -6.06 -11.14
N ALA A 25 0.93 -6.92 -10.48
CA ALA A 25 2.30 -6.67 -10.02
C ALA A 25 3.09 -7.98 -9.95
N ASP A 26 4.41 -7.91 -10.10
CA ASP A 26 5.29 -9.09 -9.97
C ASP A 26 5.69 -9.32 -8.50
N THR A 27 5.81 -8.24 -7.74
CA THR A 27 6.15 -8.27 -6.32
C THR A 27 5.62 -7.02 -5.61
N PHE A 28 5.77 -6.95 -4.30
CA PHE A 28 5.33 -5.81 -3.50
C PHE A 28 6.26 -5.53 -2.32
N ARG A 29 6.15 -4.33 -1.77
CA ARG A 29 6.79 -3.92 -0.50
C ARG A 29 5.76 -3.25 0.38
N VAL A 30 5.65 -3.70 1.63
CA VAL A 30 4.80 -3.03 2.64
C VAL A 30 5.68 -2.15 3.51
N LYS A 31 5.25 -0.91 3.74
CA LYS A 31 5.92 0.01 4.65
C LYS A 31 4.94 0.78 5.52
N ARG A 32 5.38 1.20 6.70
CA ARG A 32 4.63 2.15 7.54
C ARG A 32 4.60 3.51 6.86
N ARG A 33 3.44 4.15 6.81
CA ARG A 33 3.24 5.51 6.28
C ARG A 33 2.42 6.30 7.30
N ARG A 34 2.69 7.61 7.35
CA ARG A 34 1.84 8.58 8.05
C ARG A 34 1.19 9.47 7.03
N GLN A 35 -0.09 9.74 7.20
CA GLN A 35 -0.85 10.64 6.34
C GLN A 35 -1.38 11.77 7.18
N ARG A 36 -1.25 13.00 6.67
CA ARG A 36 -1.79 14.17 7.35
C ARG A 36 -3.19 14.43 6.83
N ASN A 37 -4.12 14.55 7.76
CA ASN A 37 -5.53 14.78 7.45
C ASN A 37 -5.85 16.27 7.31
N PRO A 38 -6.97 16.63 6.65
CA PRO A 38 -7.40 18.02 6.49
C PRO A 38 -7.62 18.75 7.82
N ASP A 39 -8.04 18.02 8.86
CA ASP A 39 -8.25 18.51 10.22
C ASP A 39 -6.93 18.68 11.01
N ARG A 40 -5.78 18.52 10.36
CA ARG A 40 -4.41 18.55 10.93
C ARG A 40 -4.08 17.37 11.84
N SER A 41 -4.94 16.35 11.94
CA SER A 41 -4.60 15.08 12.59
C SER A 41 -3.67 14.23 11.70
N TRP A 42 -3.13 13.15 12.27
CA TRP A 42 -2.27 12.21 11.56
C TRP A 42 -2.86 10.81 11.64
N ASP A 43 -3.06 10.19 10.48
CA ASP A 43 -3.30 8.76 10.40
C ASP A 43 -1.98 8.00 10.31
N LEU A 44 -1.93 6.90 11.06
CA LEU A 44 -0.83 5.96 11.08
C LEU A 44 -1.32 4.66 10.46
N GLY A 45 -0.57 4.14 9.50
CA GLY A 45 -0.92 2.87 8.89
C GLY A 45 0.18 2.33 8.01
N PHE A 46 -0.22 1.48 7.07
CA PHE A 46 0.64 0.73 6.19
C PHE A 46 0.22 0.96 4.75
N VAL A 47 1.18 1.02 3.85
CA VAL A 47 0.92 1.08 2.41
C VAL A 47 1.62 -0.08 1.74
N ALA A 48 0.92 -0.72 0.79
CA ALA A 48 1.49 -1.71 -0.09
C ALA A 48 1.95 -1.02 -1.38
N ILE A 49 3.25 -1.03 -1.66
CA ILE A 49 3.82 -0.56 -2.92
C ILE A 49 3.93 -1.75 -3.85
N LEU A 50 3.25 -1.66 -5.00
CA LEU A 50 3.28 -2.68 -6.04
C LEU A 50 4.44 -2.43 -6.99
N MET A 51 5.14 -3.50 -7.35
CA MET A 51 6.33 -3.45 -8.20
C MET A 51 6.14 -4.36 -9.43
N LYS A 52 6.48 -3.87 -10.62
CA LYS A 52 6.52 -4.67 -11.87
C LYS A 52 7.82 -4.39 -12.60
N SER A 53 8.56 -5.44 -12.98
CA SER A 53 9.87 -5.34 -13.64
C SER A 53 10.89 -4.43 -12.91
N GLY A 54 10.81 -4.39 -11.57
CA GLY A 54 11.70 -3.57 -10.74
C GLY A 54 11.25 -2.12 -10.49
N GLU A 55 10.18 -1.66 -11.15
CA GLU A 55 9.64 -0.30 -11.00
C GLU A 55 8.37 -0.28 -10.14
N ALA A 56 8.16 0.81 -9.40
CA ALA A 56 6.94 1.00 -8.62
C ALA A 56 5.80 1.42 -9.56
N VAL A 57 4.82 0.54 -9.73
CA VAL A 57 3.68 0.74 -10.65
C VAL A 57 2.42 1.27 -9.98
N GLY A 58 2.37 1.21 -8.65
CA GLY A 58 1.24 1.76 -7.91
C GLY A 58 1.21 1.34 -6.45
N PHE A 59 0.03 1.51 -5.87
CA PHE A 59 -0.28 1.07 -4.52
C PHE A 59 -1.48 0.14 -4.57
N ALA A 60 -1.46 -0.89 -3.73
CA ALA A 60 -2.67 -1.63 -3.38
C ALA A 60 -3.30 -0.98 -2.16
#